data_AF-A0A7S7TYD6-F1
#
_entry.id   AF-A0A7S7TYD6-F1
#
_cell.length_a   1.000
_cell.length_b   1.000
_cell.length_c   1.000
_cell.angle_alpha   90.00
_cell.angle_beta   90.00
_cell.angle_gamma   90.00
#
_symmetry.space_group_name_H-M   'P 1'
#
loop_
_entity.id
_entity.type
_entity.pdbx_description
1 polymer ?
#
loop_
_entity_poly.entity_id
_entity_poly.type
_entity_poly.pdbx_seq_one_letter_code
_entity_poly.pdbx_strand_id
1 'polypeptide(L)'
;MVSDEAVDICDELTRFSDAQAALLTSRSLVYLTDLKLDDGRHGTIVAASYADAESVARARGRGERVIGRMAHGFLHGLRRRLLRKVRGSMSMCA
;
A
#
# COMPACT_ATOMS: atom_id res chain seq x y z
N MET A 1 0.00 -29.13 -5.90
CA MET A 1 0.88 -27.98 -5.63
C MET A 1 0.08 -26.76 -6.02
N VAL A 2 -0.58 -26.11 -5.05
CA VAL A 2 -1.41 -24.93 -5.33
C VAL A 2 -0.45 -23.82 -5.70
N SER A 3 -0.51 -23.36 -6.95
CA SER A 3 0.29 -22.24 -7.41
C SER A 3 0.05 -21.07 -6.47
N ASP A 4 1.16 -20.58 -5.93
CA ASP A 4 1.34 -19.36 -5.17
C ASP A 4 0.95 -18.19 -6.09
N GLU A 5 -0.35 -18.04 -6.36
CA GLU A 5 -0.91 -16.79 -6.89
C GLU A 5 -0.66 -15.78 -5.79
N ALA A 6 0.52 -15.15 -5.85
CA ALA A 6 0.88 -14.02 -5.03
C ALA A 6 -0.35 -13.10 -4.98
N VAL A 7 -1.02 -13.08 -3.83
CA VAL A 7 -2.23 -12.28 -3.66
C VAL A 7 -1.77 -10.86 -3.87
N ASP A 8 -2.05 -10.34 -5.07
CA ASP A 8 -1.41 -9.14 -5.56
C ASP A 8 -1.79 -8.00 -4.61
N ILE A 9 -0.82 -7.39 -3.94
CA ILE A 9 -1.13 -6.34 -2.96
C ILE A 9 -1.78 -5.21 -3.75
N CYS A 10 -3.02 -4.85 -3.40
CA CYS A 10 -3.66 -3.72 -4.04
C CYS A 10 -3.20 -2.44 -3.36
N ASP A 11 -2.12 -1.86 -3.89
CA ASP A 11 -1.63 -0.54 -3.51
C ASP A 11 -2.22 0.51 -4.47
N GLU A 12 -3.36 1.10 -4.10
CA GLU A 12 -4.03 2.10 -4.94
C GLU A 12 -3.16 3.32 -5.21
N LEU A 13 -2.23 3.66 -4.31
CA LEU A 13 -1.31 4.77 -4.51
C LEU A 13 -0.41 4.60 -5.74
N THR A 14 -0.16 3.37 -6.20
CA THR A 14 0.60 3.12 -7.44
C THR A 14 -0.10 3.66 -8.69
N ARG A 15 -1.42 3.90 -8.63
CA ARG A 15 -2.21 4.48 -9.72
C ARG A 15 -2.13 6.01 -9.79
N PHE A 16 -1.54 6.63 -8.78
CA PHE A 16 -1.45 8.08 -8.66
C PHE A 16 -0.02 8.54 -8.86
N SER A 17 0.15 9.73 -9.45
CA SER A 17 1.44 10.40 -9.45
C SER A 17 1.86 10.78 -8.02
N ASP A 18 3.15 11.03 -7.83
CA ASP A 18 3.74 11.41 -6.55
C ASP A 18 3.02 12.61 -5.89
N ALA A 19 2.69 13.61 -6.70
CA ALA A 19 1.98 14.81 -6.23
C ALA A 19 0.54 14.50 -5.80
N GLN A 20 -0.15 13.62 -6.54
CA GLN A 20 -1.50 13.19 -6.19
C GLN A 20 -1.51 12.33 -4.94
N ALA A 21 -0.58 11.38 -4.81
CA ALA A 21 -0.44 10.55 -3.61
C ALA A 21 -0.13 11.41 -2.37
N ALA A 22 0.75 12.41 -2.51
CA ALA A 22 1.06 13.36 -1.43
C ALA A 22 -0.18 14.18 -1.03
N LEU A 23 -0.98 14.62 -1.99
CA LEU A 23 -2.21 15.39 -1.77
C LEU A 23 -3.31 14.54 -1.10
N LEU A 24 -3.49 13.28 -1.51
CA LEU A 24 -4.44 12.36 -0.89
C LEU A 24 -4.04 12.07 0.56
N THR A 25 -2.74 11.87 0.79
CA THR A 25 -2.21 11.61 2.13
C THR A 25 -2.30 12.85 3.02
N SER A 26 -2.03 14.06 2.51
CA SER A 26 -2.20 15.30 3.29
C SER A 26 -3.65 15.56 3.70
N ARG A 27 -4.61 15.07 2.91
CA ARG A 27 -6.04 15.11 3.24
C ARG A 27 -6.52 13.94 4.10
N SER A 28 -5.63 13.08 4.58
CA SER A 28 -5.97 11.91 5.39
C SER A 28 -6.96 10.94 4.71
N LEU A 29 -6.89 10.85 3.38
CA LEU A 29 -7.77 10.00 2.55
C LEU A 29 -7.17 8.62 2.25
N VAL A 30 -5.99 8.32 2.77
CA VAL A 30 -5.29 7.06 2.48
C VAL A 30 -5.28 6.20 3.72
N TYR A 31 -5.72 4.95 3.57
CA TYR A 31 -5.78 3.95 4.61
C TYR A 31 -4.82 2.81 4.29
N LEU A 32 -4.14 2.30 5.32
CA LEU A 32 -3.28 1.14 5.24
C LEU A 32 -4.10 -0.12 5.47
N THR A 33 -3.89 -1.11 4.61
CA THR A 33 -4.43 -2.46 4.81
C THR A 33 -3.32 -3.44 5.11
N ASP A 34 -3.61 -4.42 5.96
CA ASP A 34 -2.76 -5.56 6.22
C ASP A 34 -3.42 -6.82 5.65
N LEU A 35 -2.66 -7.56 4.86
CA LEU A 35 -3.11 -8.83 4.31
C LEU A 35 -2.74 -9.92 5.31
N LYS A 36 -3.71 -10.42 6.09
CA LYS A 36 -3.50 -11.47 7.10
C LYS A 36 -2.83 -12.75 6.56
N LEU A 37 -2.79 -12.93 5.25
CA LEU A 37 -2.31 -14.14 4.57
C LEU A 37 -0.81 -14.12 4.25
N ASP A 38 -0.12 -12.97 4.31
CA ASP A 38 1.28 -12.88 3.87
C ASP A 38 2.09 -11.91 4.75
N ASP A 39 2.84 -12.47 5.71
CA ASP A 39 4.08 -12.02 6.36
C ASP A 39 4.49 -10.52 6.25
N GLY A 40 3.59 -9.59 6.59
CA GLY A 40 3.88 -8.15 6.63
C GLY A 40 3.71 -7.40 5.29
N ARG A 41 2.92 -7.92 4.37
CA ARG A 41 2.52 -7.23 3.13
C ARG A 41 1.40 -6.22 3.39
N HIS A 42 1.71 -4.95 3.21
CA HIS A 42 0.79 -3.84 3.44
C HIS A 42 0.29 -3.24 2.12
N GLY A 43 -1.02 -3.05 1.99
CA GLY A 43 -1.67 -2.37 0.87
C GLY A 43 -2.19 -0.98 1.22
N THR A 44 -2.80 -0.31 0.24
CA THR A 44 -3.44 0.99 0.45
C THR A 44 -4.82 1.08 -0.18
N ILE A 45 -5.71 1.82 0.48
CA ILE A 45 -7.05 2.18 0.00
C ILE A 45 -7.21 3.69 0.10
N VAL A 46 -7.68 4.33 -0.98
CA VAL A 46 -8.08 5.73 -0.98
C VAL A 46 -9.59 5.80 -0.69
N ALA A 47 -9.97 6.44 0.42
CA ALA A 47 -11.35 6.53 0.85
C ALA A 47 -11.63 7.83 1.63
N ALA A 48 -12.89 8.28 1.61
CA ALA A 48 -13.32 9.48 2.34
C ALA A 48 -13.43 9.25 3.86
N SER A 49 -13.71 8.01 4.28
CA SER A 49 -13.87 7.64 5.68
C SER A 49 -13.31 6.24 5.96
N TYR A 50 -13.14 5.92 7.25
CA TYR A 50 -12.73 4.58 7.68
C TYR A 50 -13.78 3.51 7.31
N ALA A 51 -15.07 3.85 7.43
CA ALA A 51 -16.15 2.94 7.07
C ALA A 51 -16.13 2.60 5.57
N ASP A 52 -15.87 3.60 4.71
CA ASP A 52 -15.71 3.38 3.27
C ASP A 52 -14.49 2.49 2.98
N ALA A 53 -13.37 2.73 3.67
CA ALA A 53 -12.17 1.91 3.53
C ALA A 53 -12.42 0.45 3.94
N GLU A 54 -13.15 0.20 5.04
CA GLU A 54 -13.54 -1.15 5.45
C GLU A 54 -14.49 -1.80 4.44
N SER A 55 -15.45 -1.04 3.90
CA SER A 55 -16.36 -1.54 2.88
C SER A 55 -15.59 -1.96 1.61
N VAL A 56 -14.61 -1.16 1.16
CA VAL A 56 -13.74 -1.49 0.03
C VAL A 56 -12.90 -2.74 0.32
N ALA A 57 -12.28 -2.83 1.50
CA ALA A 57 -11.50 -4.00 1.91
C ALA A 57 -12.34 -5.29 1.90
N ARG A 58 -13.58 -5.23 2.42
CA ARG A 58 -14.52 -6.36 2.39
C ARG A 58 -14.93 -6.71 0.96
N ALA A 59 -15.23 -5.72 0.12
CA ALA A 59 -15.65 -5.92 -1.27
C ALA A 59 -14.55 -6.57 -2.13
N ARG A 60 -13.27 -6.27 -1.85
CA ARG A 60 -12.14 -6.93 -2.52
C ARG A 60 -12.04 -8.42 -2.17
N GLY A 61 -12.57 -8.85 -1.02
CA GLY A 61 -12.68 -10.26 -0.66
C GLY A 61 -11.34 -10.97 -0.38
N ARG A 62 -10.24 -10.23 -0.19
CA ARG A 62 -8.87 -10.77 -0.05
C ARG A 62 -8.45 -11.06 1.40
N GLY A 63 -9.37 -10.91 2.35
CA GLY A 63 -9.08 -11.05 3.79
C GLY A 63 -8.20 -9.93 4.36
N GLU A 64 -8.08 -8.81 3.65
CA GLU A 64 -7.32 -7.64 4.11
C GLU A 64 -8.10 -6.84 5.17
N ARG A 65 -7.39 -6.28 6.15
CA ARG A 65 -7.97 -5.49 7.23
C ARG A 65 -7.41 -4.08 7.19
N VAL A 66 -8.27 -3.07 7.32
CA VAL A 66 -7.84 -1.68 7.50
C VAL A 66 -7.22 -1.53 8.89
N ILE A 67 -5.91 -1.27 8.93
CA ILE A 67 -5.13 -1.16 10.17
C ILE A 67 -4.92 0.27 10.63
N GLY A 68 -5.16 1.26 9.76
CA GLY A 68 -5.06 2.67 10.15
C GLY A 68 -5.04 3.63 8.97
N ARG A 69 -4.92 4.92 9.29
CA ARG A 69 -4.71 5.99 8.30
C ARG A 69 -3.22 6.18 8.05
N MET A 70 -2.87 6.41 6.79
CA MET A 70 -1.51 6.73 6.41
C MET A 70 -1.20 8.18 6.83
N ALA A 71 -0.16 8.36 7.63
CA ALA A 71 0.26 9.68 8.07
C ALA A 71 0.92 10.46 6.91
N HIS A 72 0.69 11.78 6.88
CA HIS A 72 1.39 12.67 5.98
C HIS A 72 2.92 12.53 6.15
N GLY A 73 3.65 12.39 5.04
CA GLY A 73 5.10 12.17 5.04
C GLY A 73 5.56 10.70 5.14
N PHE A 74 4.67 9.75 5.45
CA PHE A 74 5.02 8.32 5.48
C PHE A 74 5.49 7.80 4.11
N LEU A 75 4.84 8.26 3.03
CA LEU A 75 5.26 7.99 1.63
C LEU A 75 6.71 8.42 1.36
N HIS A 76 7.11 9.63 1.79
CA HIS A 76 8.46 10.13 1.53
C HIS A 76 9.55 9.30 2.21
N GLY A 77 9.24 8.68 3.36
CA GLY A 77 10.14 7.76 4.06
C GLY A 77 10.15 6.36 3.43
N LEU A 78 8.96 5.80 3.17
CA LEU A 78 8.81 4.44 2.66
C LEU A 78 9.31 4.32 1.21
N ARG A 79 8.94 5.26 0.31
CA ARG A 79 9.44 5.25 -1.07
C ARG A 79 10.93 5.51 -1.17
N ARG A 80 11.52 6.38 -0.34
CA ARG A 80 13.00 6.51 -0.30
C ARG A 80 13.67 5.18 0.04
N ARG A 81 13.07 4.42 0.96
CA ARG A 81 13.60 3.12 1.39
C ARG A 81 13.39 2.05 0.30
N LEU A 82 12.23 2.01 -0.35
CA LEU A 82 11.92 1.10 -1.45
C LEU A 82 12.76 1.40 -2.71
N LEU A 83 12.86 2.67 -3.12
CA LEU A 83 13.70 3.12 -4.24
C LEU A 83 15.20 2.87 -3.96
N ARG A 84 15.67 3.02 -2.72
CA ARG A 84 17.04 2.59 -2.33
C ARG A 84 17.23 1.08 -2.44
N LYS A 85 16.23 0.27 -2.08
CA LYS A 85 16.31 -1.19 -2.18
C LYS A 85 16.36 -1.66 -3.65
N VAL A 86 15.58 -1.03 -4.52
CA VAL A 86 15.61 -1.30 -5.98
C VAL A 86 16.93 -0.83 -6.60
N ARG A 87 17.45 0.36 -6.24
CA ARG A 87 18.77 0.83 -6.74
C ARG A 87 19.96 0.05 -6.17
N GLY A 88 19.87 -0.45 -4.94
CA GLY A 88 20.90 -1.32 -4.35
C GLY A 88 20.94 -2.71 -4.99
N SER A 89 19.81 -3.20 -5.50
CA SER A 89 19.72 -4.45 -6.27
C SER A 89 20.31 -4.36 -7.68
N MET A 90 20.61 -3.15 -8.18
CA MET A 90 21.12 -2.93 -9.54
C MET A 90 22.65 -2.72 -9.59
N SER A 91 23.34 -2.88 -8.46
CA SER A 91 24.80 -2.71 -8.34
C SER A 91 25.53 -4.00 -7.93
N MET A 92 25.06 -5.15 -8.41
CA MET A 92 25.79 -6.43 -8.35
C MET A 92 25.56 -7.22 -9.64
N CYS A 93 26.01 -6.66 -10.76
CA CYS A 93 26.57 -7.44 -11.86
C CYS A 93 27.88 -6.74 -12.21
N ALA A 94 28.98 -7.28 -11.66
CA ALA A 94 30.33 -7.04 -12.16
C ALA A 94 30.52 -7.80 -13.48
#